data_AF-A0A9I3EI53-F1
#
_entry.id   AF-A0A9I3EI53-F1
#
_cell.length_a   1.000
_cell.length_b   1.000
_cell.length_c   1.000
_cell.angle_alpha   90.00
_cell.angle_beta   90.00
_cell.angle_gamma   90.00
#
_symmetry.space_group_name_H-M   'P 1'
#
loop_
_entity.id
_entity.type
_entity.pdbx_description
1 polymer ?
#
loop_
_entity_poly.entity_id
_entity_poly.type
_entity_poly.pdbx_seq_one_letter_code
_entity_poly.pdbx_strand_id
1 'polypeptide(L)'
;MRRICIILLVCLAVDAITCARTKTRVVADACSTAYSEKIHGTREAYNLRIRDPNQHISTRLVRYFRLGGILQAIAEKAGIERTKIVADGSSQFQDQSSGRGHTHHAAHLNRVGAIHSGLKDENLKRALQNYIGHTQIVLSEFNVWHGVGGDIDRYQSENLVKLAGIDFNGAMEPSNRRTIEDLITSFRAIIDKYVQNGSGDAKVKKVLEEDKLTVYCVGPLMLFEEGKEGYDSVKNGEFVKNYDPRKQKRPA
;
A
#
# COMPACT_ATOMS: atom_id res chain seq x y z
N MET A 1 -0.11 60.69 -43.49
CA MET A 1 -0.43 60.12 -42.16
C MET A 1 -1.20 58.81 -42.34
N ARG A 2 -0.56 57.68 -42.00
CA ARG A 2 -1.13 56.47 -41.36
C ARG A 2 -0.20 55.29 -41.65
N ARG A 3 0.50 54.85 -40.61
CA ARG A 3 1.31 53.62 -40.58
C ARG A 3 0.33 52.44 -40.59
N ILE A 4 0.52 51.47 -41.49
CA ILE A 4 -0.19 50.19 -41.45
C ILE A 4 0.87 49.13 -41.15
N CYS A 5 0.83 48.60 -39.93
CA CYS A 5 1.58 47.43 -39.52
C CYS A 5 0.99 46.20 -40.20
N ILE A 6 1.83 45.48 -40.95
CA ILE A 6 1.51 44.15 -41.48
C ILE A 6 1.74 43.15 -40.34
N ILE A 7 0.67 42.60 -39.77
CA ILE A 7 0.72 41.44 -38.88
C ILE A 7 0.56 40.20 -39.76
N LEU A 8 1.64 39.42 -39.89
CA LEU A 8 1.61 38.09 -40.47
C LEU A 8 0.88 37.14 -39.51
N LEU A 9 -0.34 36.74 -39.89
CA LEU A 9 -1.05 35.62 -39.28
C LEU A 9 -0.44 34.32 -39.83
N VAL A 10 0.40 33.66 -39.03
CA VAL A 10 0.82 32.27 -39.29
C VAL A 10 -0.26 31.36 -38.71
N CYS A 11 -1.14 30.84 -39.56
CA CYS A 11 -2.05 29.77 -39.20
C CYS A 11 -1.27 28.47 -39.01
N LEU A 12 -0.81 28.20 -37.79
CA LEU A 12 -0.37 26.85 -37.41
C LEU A 12 -1.61 25.98 -37.28
N ALA A 13 -1.87 25.18 -38.31
CA ALA A 13 -2.73 24.01 -38.20
C ALA A 13 -2.07 23.03 -37.21
N VAL A 14 -2.52 23.07 -35.96
CA VAL A 14 -2.21 22.03 -34.99
C VAL A 14 -3.11 20.86 -35.33
N ASP A 15 -2.57 19.87 -36.03
CA ASP A 15 -3.19 18.56 -36.14
C ASP A 15 -3.44 18.04 -34.73
N ALA A 16 -4.71 18.09 -34.32
CA ALA A 16 -5.19 17.41 -33.15
C ALA A 16 -5.08 15.91 -33.43
N ILE A 17 -3.93 15.33 -33.09
CA ILE A 17 -3.81 13.89 -32.87
C ILE A 17 -4.70 13.60 -31.66
N THR A 18 -5.98 13.34 -31.94
CA THR A 18 -6.90 12.69 -31.02
C THR A 18 -6.40 11.26 -30.84
N CYS A 19 -5.35 11.11 -30.04
CA CYS A 19 -4.93 9.81 -29.55
C CYS A 19 -6.07 9.33 -28.65
N ALA A 20 -6.94 8.49 -29.21
CA ALA A 20 -7.99 7.82 -28.47
C ALA A 20 -7.38 7.23 -27.20
N ARG A 21 -7.86 7.73 -26.05
CA ARG A 21 -7.28 7.48 -24.73
C ARG A 21 -7.38 5.98 -24.42
N THR A 22 -6.25 5.27 -24.48
CA THR A 22 -6.20 3.84 -24.16
C THR A 22 -6.56 3.65 -22.69
N LYS A 23 -7.67 2.96 -22.39
CA LYS A 23 -8.05 2.58 -21.02
C LYS A 23 -6.87 1.86 -20.37
N THR A 24 -6.30 2.43 -19.30
CA THR A 24 -5.23 1.77 -18.56
C THR A 24 -5.73 0.42 -18.04
N ARG A 25 -5.02 -0.66 -18.41
CA ARG A 25 -5.33 -2.03 -18.02
C ARG A 25 -5.29 -2.16 -16.49
N VAL A 26 -6.41 -2.55 -15.88
CA VAL A 26 -6.48 -2.97 -14.47
C VAL A 26 -5.65 -4.24 -14.32
N VAL A 27 -4.80 -4.31 -13.31
CA VAL A 27 -3.94 -5.48 -13.04
C VAL A 27 -4.22 -5.99 -11.63
N ALA A 28 -4.61 -7.26 -11.53
CA ALA A 28 -4.74 -7.98 -10.27
C ALA A 28 -3.39 -8.03 -9.53
N ASP A 29 -3.40 -7.80 -8.23
CA ASP A 29 -2.21 -7.67 -7.39
C ASP A 29 -2.07 -8.87 -6.46
N ALA A 30 -1.75 -10.03 -7.04
CA ALA A 30 -1.54 -11.24 -6.24
C ALA A 30 -0.20 -11.21 -5.47
N CYS A 31 0.78 -10.38 -5.87
CA CYS A 31 2.09 -10.29 -5.22
C CYS A 31 2.76 -8.92 -5.47
N SER A 32 2.34 -7.84 -4.81
CA SER A 32 2.96 -6.50 -5.02
C SER A 32 4.35 -6.33 -4.38
N THR A 33 4.85 -7.35 -3.70
CA THR A 33 6.15 -7.33 -3.01
C THR A 33 7.32 -7.76 -3.91
N ALA A 34 7.07 -8.41 -5.05
CA ALA A 34 8.09 -8.85 -6.01
C ALA A 34 7.91 -8.18 -7.37
N TYR A 35 8.36 -6.92 -7.49
CA TYR A 35 8.50 -6.30 -8.81
C TYR A 35 9.54 -7.07 -9.63
N SER A 36 9.09 -7.62 -10.75
CA SER A 36 9.95 -8.17 -11.80
C SER A 36 9.77 -7.34 -13.08
N GLU A 37 10.82 -6.67 -13.53
CA GLU A 37 10.80 -5.86 -14.77
C GLU A 37 10.40 -6.70 -15.98
N LYS A 38 10.85 -7.96 -16.02
CA LYS A 38 10.52 -8.93 -17.08
C LYS A 38 9.03 -9.26 -17.17
N ILE A 39 8.32 -9.23 -16.04
CA ILE A 39 6.88 -9.55 -15.96
C ILE A 39 6.01 -8.28 -16.01
N HIS A 40 6.51 -7.18 -15.46
CA HIS A 40 5.68 -6.02 -15.13
C HIS A 40 6.00 -4.78 -15.97
N GLY A 41 7.06 -4.77 -16.79
CA GLY A 41 7.53 -3.59 -17.50
C GLY A 41 8.24 -2.60 -16.57
N THR A 42 8.45 -1.36 -17.01
CA THR A 42 9.18 -0.36 -16.21
C THR A 42 8.47 -0.06 -14.88
N ARG A 43 9.25 0.23 -13.83
CA ARG A 43 8.71 0.48 -12.48
C ARG A 43 7.79 1.70 -12.46
N GLU A 44 8.13 2.75 -13.20
CA GLU A 44 7.28 3.94 -13.39
C GLU A 44 5.92 3.55 -13.99
N ALA A 45 5.91 2.75 -15.08
CA ALA A 45 4.65 2.29 -15.68
C ALA A 45 3.87 1.33 -14.79
N TYR A 46 4.55 0.52 -13.96
CA TYR A 46 3.94 -0.39 -12.99
C TYR A 46 3.28 0.35 -11.82
N ASN A 47 3.96 1.33 -11.24
CA ASN A 47 3.45 2.18 -10.15
C ASN A 47 2.27 3.05 -10.60
N LEU A 48 2.20 3.36 -11.90
CA LEU A 48 1.08 4.12 -12.48
C LEU A 48 -0.16 3.26 -12.78
N ARG A 49 -0.15 1.95 -12.56
CA ARG A 49 -1.33 1.11 -12.84
C ARG A 49 -2.41 1.30 -11.79
N ILE A 50 -3.65 1.43 -12.28
CA ILE A 50 -4.83 1.34 -11.42
C ILE A 50 -4.93 -0.11 -10.96
N ARG A 51 -4.90 -0.32 -9.65
CA ARG A 51 -5.03 -1.66 -9.08
C ARG A 51 -6.49 -2.05 -9.01
N ASP A 52 -6.73 -3.36 -9.08
CA ASP A 52 -8.05 -3.93 -8.91
C ASP A 52 -8.60 -3.50 -7.54
N PRO A 53 -9.67 -2.67 -7.48
CA PRO A 53 -10.27 -2.26 -6.23
C PRO A 53 -10.65 -3.45 -5.35
N ASN A 54 -11.07 -4.56 -5.98
CA ASN A 54 -11.51 -5.81 -5.34
C ASN A 54 -10.40 -6.57 -4.60
N GLN A 55 -9.17 -6.07 -4.66
CA GLN A 55 -8.01 -6.66 -3.99
C GLN A 55 -7.29 -5.65 -3.11
N HIS A 56 -7.73 -4.39 -3.09
CA HIS A 56 -7.05 -3.35 -2.32
C HIS A 56 -7.16 -3.66 -0.83
N ILE A 57 -8.36 -3.93 -0.31
CA ILE A 57 -8.59 -4.16 1.12
C ILE A 57 -7.85 -5.41 1.61
N SER A 58 -7.90 -6.51 0.85
CA SER A 58 -7.16 -7.74 1.19
C SER A 58 -5.64 -7.52 1.14
N THR A 59 -5.13 -6.75 0.18
CA THR A 59 -3.71 -6.37 0.12
C THR A 59 -3.29 -5.60 1.36
N ARG A 60 -4.13 -4.68 1.87
CA ARG A 60 -3.84 -3.93 3.10
C ARG A 60 -3.70 -4.85 4.31
N LEU A 61 -4.55 -5.86 4.43
CA LEU A 61 -4.48 -6.86 5.50
C LEU A 61 -3.17 -7.66 5.42
N VAL A 62 -2.86 -8.23 4.25
CA VAL A 62 -1.64 -9.02 4.02
C VAL A 62 -0.38 -8.19 4.30
N ARG A 63 -0.30 -6.98 3.74
CA ARG A 63 0.87 -6.11 3.93
C ARG A 63 1.05 -5.63 5.37
N TYR A 64 -0.03 -5.56 6.15
CA TYR A 64 0.02 -5.21 7.57
C TYR A 64 0.68 -6.32 8.39
N PHE A 65 0.36 -7.60 8.12
CA PHE A 65 1.04 -8.71 8.79
C PHE A 65 2.49 -8.85 8.35
N ARG A 66 2.78 -8.67 7.06
CA ARG A 66 4.16 -8.59 6.55
C ARG A 66 4.97 -7.46 7.20
N LEU A 67 4.34 -6.31 7.45
CA LEU A 67 4.95 -5.23 8.22
C LEU A 67 5.34 -5.71 9.63
N GLY A 68 4.48 -6.46 10.31
CA GLY A 68 4.76 -7.00 11.65
C GLY A 68 6.07 -7.79 11.72
N GLY A 69 6.29 -8.70 10.76
CA GLY A 69 7.53 -9.46 10.67
C GLY A 69 8.76 -8.62 10.32
N ILE A 70 8.62 -7.65 9.41
CA ILE A 70 9.67 -6.67 9.11
C ILE A 70 10.07 -5.92 10.39
N LEU A 71 9.09 -5.41 11.14
CA LEU A 71 9.34 -4.66 12.38
C LEU A 71 10.01 -5.54 13.43
N GLN A 72 9.62 -6.80 13.57
CA GLN A 72 10.30 -7.76 14.44
C GLN A 72 11.78 -7.91 14.06
N ALA A 73 12.09 -8.19 12.80
CA ALA A 73 13.47 -8.41 12.37
C ALA A 73 14.34 -7.15 12.53
N ILE A 74 13.77 -5.96 12.26
CA ILE A 74 14.45 -4.67 12.46
C ILE A 74 14.73 -4.43 13.95
N ALA A 75 13.75 -4.70 14.82
CA ALA A 75 13.88 -4.58 16.28
C ALA A 75 15.05 -5.41 16.80
N GLU A 76 15.09 -6.69 16.41
CA GLU A 76 16.17 -7.61 16.78
C GLU A 76 17.53 -7.16 16.24
N LYS A 77 17.60 -6.67 15.00
CA LYS A 77 18.84 -6.20 14.37
C LYS A 77 19.36 -4.91 15.02
N ALA A 78 18.47 -4.00 15.38
CA ALA A 78 18.82 -2.67 15.90
C ALA A 78 18.93 -2.62 17.43
N GLY A 79 18.52 -3.67 18.15
CA GLY A 79 18.45 -3.67 19.61
C GLY A 79 17.42 -2.67 20.15
N ILE A 80 16.35 -2.40 19.38
CA ILE A 80 15.27 -1.50 19.75
C ILE A 80 14.04 -2.35 20.06
N GLU A 81 13.25 -1.95 21.05
CA GLU A 81 11.98 -2.61 21.35
C GLU A 81 11.05 -2.59 20.11
N ARG A 82 10.41 -3.72 19.80
CA ARG A 82 9.60 -3.88 18.59
C ARG A 82 8.48 -2.85 18.48
N THR A 83 7.80 -2.59 19.59
CA THR A 83 6.73 -1.59 19.73
C THR A 83 7.21 -0.15 19.51
N LYS A 84 8.52 0.10 19.52
CA LYS A 84 9.12 1.43 19.36
C LYS A 84 9.66 1.69 17.96
N ILE A 85 9.81 0.69 17.09
CA ILE A 85 10.37 0.88 15.74
C ILE A 85 9.52 1.86 14.92
N VAL A 86 8.21 1.79 15.06
CA VAL A 86 7.26 2.73 14.47
C VAL A 86 6.30 3.23 15.53
N ALA A 87 5.85 4.48 15.38
CA ALA A 87 4.79 5.06 16.19
C ALA A 87 3.45 5.01 15.45
N ASP A 88 2.37 5.05 16.21
CA ASP A 88 1.02 5.32 15.70
C ASP A 88 0.91 6.78 15.18
N GLY A 89 -0.14 7.06 14.41
CA GLY A 89 -0.46 8.42 13.96
C GLY A 89 -0.57 8.60 12.46
N SER A 90 -0.41 9.85 12.01
CA SER A 90 -0.62 10.20 10.60
C SER A 90 0.55 9.83 9.71
N SER A 91 0.28 9.21 8.55
CA SER A 91 1.31 8.80 7.60
C SER A 91 2.15 10.00 7.14
N GLN A 92 3.44 9.97 7.45
CA GLN A 92 4.41 10.99 7.05
C GLN A 92 5.13 10.67 5.75
N PHE A 93 4.97 9.46 5.21
CA PHE A 93 5.81 8.92 4.13
C PHE A 93 5.07 8.70 2.81
N GLN A 94 3.88 9.27 2.69
CA GLN A 94 2.96 9.06 1.59
C GLN A 94 3.25 9.91 0.34
N ASP A 95 2.91 9.36 -0.82
CA ASP A 95 2.73 10.14 -2.04
C ASP A 95 1.49 11.03 -1.90
N GLN A 96 1.67 12.35 -1.95
CA GLN A 96 0.56 13.31 -1.76
C GLN A 96 -0.38 13.43 -2.97
N SER A 97 -0.06 12.79 -4.10
CA SER A 97 -0.82 12.88 -5.34
C SER A 97 -0.71 11.60 -6.15
N SER A 98 -1.82 11.17 -6.76
CA SER A 98 -1.86 10.08 -7.74
C SER A 98 -1.31 10.47 -9.12
N GLY A 99 -1.12 11.79 -9.36
CA GLY A 99 -0.81 12.34 -10.68
C GLY A 99 -1.92 12.13 -11.72
N ARG A 100 -3.11 11.68 -11.33
CA ARG A 100 -4.20 11.24 -12.24
C ARG A 100 -5.53 11.99 -12.05
N GLY A 101 -5.47 13.18 -11.46
CA GLY A 101 -6.64 14.02 -11.19
C GLY A 101 -7.52 13.47 -10.05
N HIS A 102 -8.69 14.09 -9.85
CA HIS A 102 -9.53 13.88 -8.67
C HIS A 102 -10.25 12.52 -8.60
N THR A 103 -10.30 11.77 -9.70
CA THR A 103 -11.01 10.48 -9.75
C THR A 103 -10.15 9.29 -9.29
N HIS A 104 -8.86 9.52 -9.03
CA HIS A 104 -7.91 8.49 -8.64
C HIS A 104 -7.14 8.95 -7.41
N HIS A 105 -7.16 8.15 -6.35
CA HIS A 105 -6.41 8.43 -5.12
C HIS A 105 -5.19 7.51 -5.02
N ALA A 106 -4.12 8.05 -4.45
CA ALA A 106 -3.03 7.25 -3.92
C ALA A 106 -3.46 6.73 -2.54
N ALA A 107 -3.82 5.44 -2.46
CA ALA A 107 -4.29 4.81 -1.23
C ALA A 107 -3.14 4.08 -0.52
N HIS A 108 -2.99 4.33 0.77
CA HIS A 108 -1.97 3.69 1.58
C HIS A 108 -2.28 2.22 1.79
N LEU A 109 -1.21 1.42 1.78
CA LEU A 109 -1.33 0.03 2.20
C LEU A 109 -1.13 -0.16 3.70
N ASN A 110 -0.31 0.70 4.32
CA ASN A 110 -0.05 0.69 5.75
C ASN A 110 -0.14 2.12 6.32
N ARG A 111 -0.73 2.25 7.50
CA ARG A 111 -0.74 3.49 8.29
C ARG A 111 0.20 3.37 9.48
N VAL A 112 1.26 4.16 9.50
CA VAL A 112 2.10 4.39 10.69
C VAL A 112 2.53 5.87 10.73
N GLY A 113 2.75 6.40 11.93
CA GLY A 113 3.06 7.81 12.15
C GLY A 113 4.51 8.16 11.82
N ALA A 114 5.45 7.58 12.58
CA ALA A 114 6.87 7.90 12.46
C ALA A 114 7.74 6.65 12.61
N ILE A 115 8.97 6.70 12.10
CA ILE A 115 10.00 5.68 12.33
C ILE A 115 10.91 6.15 13.47
N HIS A 116 11.30 5.24 14.35
CA HIS A 116 12.17 5.52 15.50
C HIS A 116 13.45 6.26 15.08
N SER A 117 13.72 7.41 15.70
CA SER A 117 14.89 8.24 15.38
C SER A 117 16.22 7.53 15.66
N GLY A 118 16.23 6.58 16.61
CA GLY A 118 17.40 5.76 16.95
C GLY A 118 17.74 4.65 15.94
N LEU A 119 16.97 4.44 14.87
CA LEU A 119 17.32 3.48 13.81
C LEU A 119 18.45 4.07 12.95
N LYS A 120 19.70 3.70 13.26
CA LYS A 120 20.93 4.26 12.64
C LYS A 120 21.28 3.69 11.26
N ASP A 121 20.79 2.50 10.91
CA ASP A 121 21.02 1.91 9.59
C ASP A 121 20.17 2.66 8.55
N GLU A 122 20.77 3.65 7.89
CA GLU A 122 20.09 4.54 6.94
C GLU A 122 19.51 3.80 5.73
N ASN A 123 20.13 2.70 5.28
CA ASN A 123 19.58 1.90 4.18
C ASN A 123 18.31 1.17 4.63
N LEU A 124 18.34 0.59 5.83
CA LEU A 124 17.19 -0.10 6.42
C LEU A 124 16.05 0.86 6.75
N LYS A 125 16.37 2.01 7.33
CA LYS A 125 15.40 3.08 7.63
C LYS A 125 14.71 3.56 6.36
N ARG A 126 15.45 3.74 5.27
CA ARG A 126 14.91 4.13 3.96
C ARG A 126 14.07 3.03 3.32
N ALA A 127 14.51 1.78 3.39
CA ALA A 127 13.74 0.63 2.92
C ALA A 127 12.40 0.52 3.65
N LEU A 128 12.42 0.71 4.98
CA LEU A 128 11.22 0.75 5.82
C LEU A 128 10.30 1.92 5.44
N GLN A 129 10.85 3.12 5.29
CA GLN A 129 10.12 4.30 4.81
C GLN A 129 9.44 4.05 3.46
N ASN A 130 10.15 3.46 2.50
CA ASN A 130 9.60 3.12 1.18
C ASN A 130 8.51 2.03 1.24
N TYR A 131 8.67 1.03 2.11
CA TYR A 131 7.67 0.00 2.30
C TYR A 131 6.37 0.59 2.86
N ILE A 132 6.47 1.37 3.93
CA ILE A 132 5.34 2.02 4.60
C ILE A 132 4.67 3.05 3.68
N GLY A 133 5.47 3.88 3.00
CA GLY A 133 5.01 4.96 2.14
C GLY A 133 4.37 4.47 0.83
N HIS A 134 4.40 3.17 0.56
CA HIS A 134 3.87 2.62 -0.67
C HIS A 134 2.36 2.86 -0.79
N THR A 135 1.98 3.47 -1.92
CA THR A 135 0.60 3.72 -2.28
C THR A 135 0.19 2.86 -3.48
N GLN A 136 -1.09 2.51 -3.54
CA GLN A 136 -1.72 1.99 -4.75
C GLN A 136 -2.63 3.06 -5.35
N ILE A 137 -2.63 3.19 -6.67
CA ILE A 137 -3.61 4.02 -7.36
C ILE A 137 -4.94 3.25 -7.42
N VAL A 138 -5.94 3.77 -6.73
CA VAL A 138 -7.32 3.25 -6.70
C VAL A 138 -8.30 4.34 -7.10
N LEU A 139 -9.53 3.97 -7.47
CA LEU A 139 -10.57 4.96 -7.72
C LEU A 139 -10.96 5.66 -6.42
N SER A 140 -11.24 6.97 -6.49
CA SER A 140 -11.50 7.82 -5.32
C SER A 140 -12.65 7.32 -4.45
N GLU A 141 -13.68 6.74 -5.07
CA GLU A 141 -14.85 6.14 -4.40
C GLU A 141 -14.49 4.97 -3.46
N PHE A 142 -13.35 4.33 -3.65
CA PHE A 142 -12.85 3.22 -2.81
C PHE A 142 -11.79 3.66 -1.77
N ASN A 143 -11.36 4.92 -1.80
CA ASN A 143 -10.39 5.47 -0.84
C ASN A 143 -10.91 6.78 -0.23
N VAL A 144 -12.02 6.67 0.50
CA VAL A 144 -12.64 7.77 1.23
C VAL A 144 -12.20 7.73 2.69
N TRP A 145 -11.69 8.84 3.21
CA TRP A 145 -11.19 8.97 4.59
C TRP A 145 -12.28 8.73 5.65
N HIS A 146 -13.53 9.11 5.40
CA HIS A 146 -14.68 8.79 6.26
C HIS A 146 -15.38 7.47 5.87
N GLY A 147 -14.74 6.68 5.01
CA GLY A 147 -15.20 5.37 4.57
C GLY A 147 -14.31 4.24 5.09
N VAL A 148 -14.49 3.06 4.50
CA VAL A 148 -13.77 1.83 4.86
C VAL A 148 -12.24 2.03 4.96
N GLY A 149 -11.66 2.85 4.07
CA GLY A 149 -10.23 3.10 4.04
C GLY A 149 -9.70 3.80 5.30
N GLY A 150 -10.45 4.76 5.84
CA GLY A 150 -10.05 5.48 7.06
C GLY A 150 -10.23 4.67 8.34
N ASP A 151 -11.27 3.84 8.41
CA ASP A 151 -11.44 2.91 9.54
C ASP A 151 -10.33 1.84 9.53
N ILE A 152 -9.88 1.38 8.35
CA ILE A 152 -8.70 0.50 8.23
C ILE A 152 -7.41 1.24 8.64
N ASP A 153 -7.20 2.49 8.21
CA ASP A 153 -6.04 3.30 8.63
C ASP A 153 -5.97 3.39 10.17
N ARG A 154 -7.11 3.69 10.80
CA ARG A 154 -7.21 3.77 12.27
C ARG A 154 -6.91 2.42 12.92
N TYR A 155 -7.53 1.35 12.43
CA TYR A 155 -7.28 0.00 12.91
C TYR A 155 -5.79 -0.37 12.86
N GLN A 156 -5.12 -0.09 11.75
CA GLN A 156 -3.69 -0.40 11.58
C GLN A 156 -2.85 0.37 12.60
N SER A 157 -3.16 1.66 12.82
CA SER A 157 -2.45 2.50 13.78
C SER A 157 -2.65 2.06 15.23
N GLU A 158 -3.89 1.74 15.63
CA GLU A 158 -4.24 1.37 17.01
C GLU A 158 -3.76 -0.04 17.39
N ASN A 159 -3.60 -0.93 16.41
CA ASN A 159 -3.24 -2.33 16.65
C ASN A 159 -1.74 -2.65 16.50
N LEU A 160 -0.87 -1.64 16.36
CA LEU A 160 0.58 -1.86 16.20
C LEU A 160 1.19 -2.66 17.36
N VAL A 161 0.76 -2.40 18.60
CA VAL A 161 1.23 -3.13 19.78
C VAL A 161 0.81 -4.61 19.72
N LYS A 162 -0.44 -4.87 19.32
CA LYS A 162 -0.96 -6.24 19.18
C LYS A 162 -0.27 -6.99 18.04
N LEU A 163 -0.03 -6.33 16.90
CA LEU A 163 0.76 -6.86 15.79
C LEU A 163 2.19 -7.19 16.24
N ALA A 164 2.81 -6.30 17.03
CA ALA A 164 4.14 -6.52 17.59
C ALA A 164 4.19 -7.68 18.60
N GLY A 165 3.06 -8.15 19.12
CA GLY A 165 2.99 -9.33 20.00
C GLY A 165 3.18 -10.67 19.29
N ILE A 166 3.11 -10.72 17.96
CA ILE A 166 3.24 -11.97 17.18
C ILE A 166 4.72 -12.30 16.97
N ASP A 167 5.16 -13.50 17.33
CA ASP A 167 6.51 -13.98 17.05
C ASP A 167 6.59 -14.70 15.70
N PHE A 168 7.03 -14.00 14.66
CA PHE A 168 7.17 -14.51 13.29
C PHE A 168 8.41 -15.40 13.07
N ASN A 169 9.33 -15.45 14.04
CA ASN A 169 10.45 -16.40 14.04
C ASN A 169 10.08 -17.73 14.73
N GLY A 170 8.98 -17.74 15.49
CA GLY A 170 8.53 -18.89 16.27
C GLY A 170 7.53 -19.79 15.54
N ALA A 171 6.88 -20.65 16.32
CA ALA A 171 5.77 -21.47 15.84
C ALA A 171 4.45 -20.67 15.83
N MET A 172 3.54 -21.02 14.93
CA MET A 172 2.21 -20.38 14.86
C MET A 172 1.33 -20.74 16.07
N GLU A 173 1.45 -21.95 16.58
CA GLU A 173 0.59 -22.44 17.66
C GLU A 173 1.24 -22.28 19.04
N PRO A 174 0.43 -22.06 20.10
CA PRO A 174 -0.98 -21.66 20.10
C PRO A 174 -1.17 -20.13 20.19
N SER A 175 -0.17 -19.40 20.69
CA SER A 175 -0.28 -17.99 21.06
C SER A 175 -0.38 -17.04 19.86
N ASN A 176 0.43 -17.29 18.82
CA ASN A 176 0.41 -16.48 17.61
C ASN A 176 -0.91 -16.62 16.87
N ARG A 177 -1.44 -17.84 16.70
CA ARG A 177 -2.76 -18.09 16.10
C ARG A 177 -3.84 -17.21 16.72
N ARG A 178 -4.00 -17.23 18.05
CA ARG A 178 -5.06 -16.48 18.73
C ARG A 178 -4.94 -14.98 18.47
N THR A 179 -3.72 -14.44 18.55
CA THR A 179 -3.47 -13.01 18.30
C THR A 179 -3.82 -12.63 16.87
N ILE A 180 -3.47 -13.47 15.90
CA ILE A 180 -3.79 -13.30 14.48
C ILE A 180 -5.31 -13.37 14.25
N GLU A 181 -5.99 -14.34 14.84
CA GLU A 181 -7.44 -14.52 14.72
C GLU A 181 -8.20 -13.30 15.26
N ASP A 182 -7.80 -12.75 16.41
CA ASP A 182 -8.41 -11.55 16.96
C ASP A 182 -8.23 -10.34 16.04
N LEU A 183 -7.01 -10.17 15.48
CA LEU A 183 -6.70 -9.07 14.57
C LEU A 183 -7.54 -9.19 13.30
N ILE A 184 -7.59 -10.37 12.67
CA ILE A 184 -8.39 -10.61 11.45
C ILE A 184 -9.88 -10.39 11.73
N THR A 185 -10.39 -10.87 12.86
CA THR A 185 -11.80 -10.71 13.25
C THR A 185 -12.16 -9.23 13.36
N SER A 186 -11.30 -8.45 14.01
CA SER A 186 -11.49 -7.00 14.16
C SER A 186 -11.42 -6.28 12.80
N PHE A 187 -10.52 -6.70 11.91
CA PHE A 187 -10.43 -6.16 10.55
C PHE A 187 -11.68 -6.48 9.72
N ARG A 188 -12.18 -7.72 9.79
CA ARG A 188 -13.41 -8.16 9.10
C ARG A 188 -14.64 -7.38 9.56
N ALA A 189 -14.73 -7.07 10.84
CA ALA A 189 -15.82 -6.26 11.40
C ALA A 189 -15.91 -4.86 10.76
N ILE A 190 -14.78 -4.26 10.36
CA ILE A 190 -14.77 -2.99 9.63
C ILE A 190 -15.48 -3.17 8.28
N ILE A 191 -15.11 -4.20 7.53
CA ILE A 191 -15.70 -4.46 6.21
C ILE A 191 -17.18 -4.77 6.34
N ASP A 192 -17.56 -5.63 7.30
CA ASP A 192 -18.96 -5.98 7.56
C ASP A 192 -19.82 -4.75 7.84
N LYS A 193 -19.33 -3.82 8.67
CA LYS A 193 -19.99 -2.55 8.94
C LYS A 193 -20.30 -1.78 7.64
N TYR A 194 -19.37 -1.73 6.71
CA TYR A 194 -19.54 -1.01 5.44
C TYR A 194 -20.29 -1.81 4.36
N VAL A 195 -20.31 -3.14 4.41
CA VAL A 195 -21.18 -3.95 3.52
C VAL A 195 -22.64 -3.86 3.97
N GLN A 196 -22.89 -3.88 5.28
CA GLN A 196 -24.23 -3.83 5.86
C GLN A 196 -24.84 -2.43 5.81
N ASN A 197 -24.04 -1.40 6.09
CA ASN A 197 -24.49 -0.01 6.22
C ASN A 197 -23.99 0.92 5.09
N GLY A 198 -23.38 0.35 4.04
CA GLY A 198 -22.65 1.07 3.00
C GLY A 198 -23.49 1.92 2.06
N SER A 199 -22.80 2.84 1.37
CA SER A 199 -23.32 3.86 0.46
C SER A 199 -24.43 3.33 -0.45
N GLY A 200 -25.50 4.12 -0.65
CA GLY A 200 -26.59 3.80 -1.60
C GLY A 200 -26.16 3.62 -3.07
N ASP A 201 -24.86 3.67 -3.37
CA ASP A 201 -24.27 3.30 -4.65
C ASP A 201 -24.05 1.78 -4.74
N ALA A 202 -24.85 1.13 -5.60
CA ALA A 202 -24.81 -0.31 -5.84
C ALA A 202 -23.45 -0.81 -6.35
N LYS A 203 -22.67 0.01 -7.06
CA LYS A 203 -21.35 -0.37 -7.58
C LYS A 203 -20.34 -0.45 -6.45
N VAL A 204 -20.37 0.51 -5.53
CA VAL A 204 -19.49 0.51 -4.35
C VAL A 204 -19.81 -0.66 -3.44
N LYS A 205 -21.10 -0.93 -3.22
CA LYS A 205 -21.53 -2.09 -2.43
C LYS A 205 -21.03 -3.42 -3.01
N LYS A 206 -21.15 -3.62 -4.33
CA LYS A 206 -20.68 -4.84 -5.00
C LYS A 206 -19.18 -5.07 -4.82
N VAL A 207 -18.37 -4.02 -4.98
CA VAL A 207 -16.91 -4.11 -4.75
C VAL A 207 -16.59 -4.49 -3.31
N LEU A 208 -17.28 -3.88 -2.33
CA LEU A 208 -17.09 -4.23 -0.91
C LEU A 208 -17.52 -5.66 -0.59
N GLU A 209 -18.56 -6.18 -1.24
CA GLU A 209 -18.96 -7.58 -1.12
C GLU A 209 -17.91 -8.54 -1.71
N GLU A 210 -17.31 -8.19 -2.85
CA GLU A 210 -16.21 -8.96 -3.47
C GLU A 210 -14.92 -8.91 -2.62
N ASP A 211 -14.56 -7.74 -2.08
CA ASP A 211 -13.47 -7.56 -1.13
C ASP A 211 -13.69 -8.38 0.15
N LYS A 212 -14.93 -8.38 0.68
CA LYS A 212 -15.30 -9.18 1.84
C LYS A 212 -15.03 -10.65 1.60
N LEU A 213 -15.48 -11.21 0.47
CA LEU A 213 -15.20 -12.61 0.13
C LEU A 213 -13.70 -12.90 0.16
N THR A 214 -12.90 -12.03 -0.47
CA THR A 214 -11.44 -12.18 -0.51
C THR A 214 -10.81 -12.13 0.88
N VAL A 215 -11.21 -11.19 1.74
CA VAL A 215 -10.70 -11.06 3.12
C VAL A 215 -11.12 -12.24 4.01
N TYR A 216 -12.28 -12.84 3.76
CA TYR A 216 -12.71 -14.03 4.47
C TYR A 216 -11.95 -15.30 4.03
N CYS A 217 -11.46 -15.34 2.79
CA CYS A 217 -10.55 -16.39 2.32
C CYS A 217 -9.13 -16.27 2.90
N VAL A 218 -8.71 -15.07 3.34
CA VAL A 218 -7.42 -14.89 4.01
C VAL A 218 -7.48 -15.48 5.43
N GLY A 219 -6.79 -16.61 5.63
CA GLY A 219 -6.75 -17.33 6.91
C GLY A 219 -5.58 -16.93 7.81
N PRO A 220 -5.61 -17.31 9.11
CA PRO A 220 -4.53 -17.03 10.05
C PRO A 220 -3.15 -17.56 9.61
N LEU A 221 -3.10 -18.75 9.00
CA LEU A 221 -1.84 -19.35 8.54
C LEU A 221 -1.19 -18.50 7.45
N MET A 222 -1.97 -18.09 6.44
CA MET A 222 -1.46 -17.23 5.35
C MET A 222 -0.88 -15.92 5.88
N LEU A 223 -1.52 -15.31 6.89
CA LEU A 223 -1.04 -14.06 7.48
C LEU A 223 0.20 -14.27 8.37
N PHE A 224 0.31 -15.41 9.02
CA PHE A 224 1.53 -15.79 9.72
C PHE A 224 2.71 -15.98 8.74
N GLU A 225 2.47 -16.67 7.63
CA GLU A 225 3.45 -16.90 6.57
C GLU A 225 3.92 -15.59 5.93
N GLU A 226 3.00 -14.66 5.62
CA GLU A 226 3.35 -13.33 5.11
C GLU A 226 4.17 -12.50 6.08
N GLY A 227 3.86 -12.57 7.38
CA GLY A 227 4.69 -12.00 8.42
C GLY A 227 6.08 -12.63 8.45
N LYS A 228 6.17 -13.96 8.37
CA LYS A 228 7.43 -14.69 8.33
C LYS A 228 8.28 -14.33 7.11
N GLU A 229 7.68 -14.22 5.94
CA GLU A 229 8.39 -13.72 4.75
C GLU A 229 8.92 -12.29 4.95
N GLY A 230 8.14 -11.43 5.60
CA GLY A 230 8.58 -10.10 6.00
C GLY A 230 9.81 -10.14 6.89
N TYR A 231 9.77 -10.98 7.94
CA TYR A 231 10.88 -11.22 8.86
C TYR A 231 12.14 -11.72 8.14
N ASP A 232 12.01 -12.81 7.37
CA ASP A 232 13.11 -13.45 6.67
C ASP A 232 13.76 -12.52 5.65
N SER A 233 12.96 -11.71 4.94
CA SER A 233 13.47 -10.74 3.96
C SER A 233 14.39 -9.68 4.57
N VAL A 234 14.18 -9.31 5.84
CA VAL A 234 15.09 -8.39 6.54
C VAL A 234 16.35 -9.13 6.97
N LYS A 235 16.22 -10.35 7.49
CA LYS A 235 17.34 -11.17 7.97
C LYS A 235 18.30 -11.56 6.84
N ASN A 236 17.78 -11.91 5.67
CA ASN A 236 18.56 -12.30 4.50
C ASN A 236 19.03 -11.08 3.65
N GLY A 237 18.60 -9.87 4.00
CA GLY A 237 18.97 -8.61 3.36
C GLY A 237 18.22 -8.31 2.05
N GLU A 238 17.26 -9.13 1.63
CA GLU A 238 16.42 -8.87 0.44
C GLU A 238 15.54 -7.64 0.61
N PHE A 239 15.07 -7.36 1.81
CA PHE A 239 14.25 -6.19 2.10
C PHE A 239 14.96 -4.90 1.67
N VAL A 240 16.20 -4.70 2.12
CA VAL A 240 16.98 -3.53 1.73
C VAL A 240 17.22 -3.53 0.22
N LYS A 241 17.51 -4.68 -0.41
CA LYS A 241 17.74 -4.77 -1.87
C LYS A 241 16.49 -4.38 -2.67
N ASN A 242 15.30 -4.80 -2.23
CA ASN A 242 14.03 -4.61 -2.95
C ASN A 242 13.49 -3.18 -2.79
N TYR A 243 13.85 -2.52 -1.70
CA TYR A 243 13.38 -1.17 -1.36
C TYR A 243 14.51 -0.11 -1.39
N ASP A 244 15.70 -0.40 -1.96
CA ASP A 244 16.76 0.58 -2.22
C ASP A 244 16.48 1.39 -3.51
N PRO A 245 16.32 2.72 -3.44
CA PRO A 245 16.05 3.57 -4.60
C PRO A 245 17.22 3.65 -5.60
N ARG A 246 18.45 3.28 -5.24
CA ARG A 246 19.60 3.31 -6.19
C ARG A 246 19.52 2.22 -7.25
N LYS A 247 18.84 1.10 -6.95
CA LYS A 247 18.45 0.09 -7.95
C LYS A 247 17.16 0.45 -8.68
N GLN A 248 16.50 1.54 -8.28
CA GLN A 248 15.30 2.08 -8.92
C GLN A 248 15.63 3.26 -9.87
N LYS A 249 16.91 3.50 -10.18
CA LYS A 249 17.32 4.55 -11.14
C LYS A 249 16.89 4.18 -12.57
N ARG A 250 15.98 5.02 -13.06
CA ARG A 250 15.55 5.31 -14.43
C ARG A 250 16.52 4.86 -15.55
N PRO A 251 16.02 4.20 -16.62
CA PRO A 251 16.69 4.32 -17.91
C PRO A 251 16.64 5.80 -18.35
N ALA A 252 17.76 6.27 -18.87
CA ALA A 252 17.88 7.57 -19.53
C ALA A 252 16.94 7.69 -20.73
#